data_AF-A0A644YYI5-F1
#
_entry.id   AF-A0A644YYI5-F1
#
_cell.length_a   1.000
_cell.length_b   1.000
_cell.length_c   1.000
_cell.angle_alpha   90.00
_cell.angle_beta   90.00
_cell.angle_gamma   90.00
#
_symmetry.space_group_name_H-M   'P 1'
#
loop_
_entity.id
_entity.type
_entity.pdbx_description
1 polymer ?
#
loop_
_entity_poly.entity_id
_entity_poly.type
_entity_poly.pdbx_seq_one_letter_code
_entity_poly.pdbx_strand_id
1 'polypeptide(L)'
;MQKDFAEAFKYYNVAAAEGNGSAMLYLAKLYEEGQGCEKNFEKALKLYLLSCVGEYSAKGAKRCALALGMDTLTLPKSNFDAYRKYAVGDNADTRAMYGLHDTYRFGQDGIEKNVEIALDWLEQAAEGGLTVAQAELGDYLFSKGQYAKAEKWLNKASLKGDQKSMELLADLICYGFSNASYTVDVVANLYIGAGNFDKARSKYSNLNLISDSKLIEQQVALFNYLNGASRPTPQPTPQITLQPTPQTTFSGQSQSTENQKEPKRVLCSHCNGSGSICILQTVPTYGTHTNVKTRCKHCSELLVHGTVHIQRKCPHCQGKGYTLLY
;
A
#
# COMPACT_ATOMS: atom_id res chain seq x y z
N MET A 1 -11.76 2.43 -26.95
CA MET A 1 -10.76 1.73 -26.12
C MET A 1 -11.09 0.25 -26.12
N GLN A 2 -10.19 -0.57 -26.65
CA GLN A 2 -10.29 -2.02 -26.60
C GLN A 2 -10.01 -2.47 -25.16
N LYS A 3 -10.87 -3.30 -24.57
CA LYS A 3 -10.64 -3.84 -23.23
C LYS A 3 -9.57 -4.92 -23.32
N ASP A 4 -8.39 -4.66 -22.75
CA ASP A 4 -7.35 -5.68 -22.60
C ASP A 4 -7.59 -6.46 -21.30
N PHE A 5 -8.35 -7.54 -21.41
CA PHE A 5 -8.64 -8.42 -20.28
C PHE A 5 -7.42 -9.21 -19.81
N ALA A 6 -6.42 -9.44 -20.67
CA ALA A 6 -5.20 -10.14 -20.28
C ALA A 6 -4.34 -9.26 -19.36
N GLU A 7 -4.26 -7.96 -19.65
CA GLU A 7 -3.59 -7.01 -18.77
C GLU A 7 -4.35 -6.83 -17.44
N ALA A 8 -5.69 -6.68 -17.51
CA ALA A 8 -6.53 -6.59 -16.31
C ALA A 8 -6.37 -7.82 -15.41
N PHE A 9 -6.31 -9.02 -16.00
CA PHE A 9 -6.09 -10.26 -15.26
C PHE A 9 -4.77 -10.23 -14.48
N LYS A 10 -3.68 -9.76 -15.08
CA LYS A 10 -2.38 -9.63 -14.40
C LYS A 10 -2.47 -8.71 -13.19
N TYR A 11 -3.05 -7.52 -13.33
CA TYR A 11 -3.17 -6.57 -12.22
C TYR A 11 -4.05 -7.10 -11.09
N TYR A 12 -5.23 -7.66 -11.41
CA TYR A 12 -6.10 -8.21 -10.38
C TYR A 12 -5.50 -9.44 -9.71
N ASN A 13 -4.74 -10.26 -10.43
CA ASN A 13 -4.06 -11.40 -9.84
C ASN A 13 -3.00 -10.98 -8.80
N VAL A 14 -2.20 -9.95 -9.09
CA VAL A 14 -1.23 -9.41 -8.13
C VAL A 14 -1.94 -8.83 -6.91
N ALA A 15 -2.91 -7.93 -7.10
CA ALA A 15 -3.63 -7.31 -5.99
C ALA A 15 -4.44 -8.33 -5.15
N ALA A 16 -5.01 -9.36 -5.78
CA ALA A 16 -5.70 -10.44 -5.07
C ALA A 16 -4.72 -11.33 -4.29
N ALA A 17 -3.50 -11.52 -4.77
CA ALA A 17 -2.45 -12.24 -4.04
C ALA A 17 -1.94 -11.45 -2.82
N GLU A 18 -2.07 -10.12 -2.85
CA GLU A 18 -1.79 -9.23 -1.72
C GLU A 18 -2.93 -9.16 -0.69
N GLY A 19 -4.06 -9.83 -0.94
CA GLY A 19 -5.20 -9.88 -0.02
C GLY A 19 -6.31 -8.85 -0.31
N ASN A 20 -6.28 -8.18 -1.46
CA ASN A 20 -7.31 -7.20 -1.81
C ASN A 20 -8.65 -7.89 -2.19
N GLY A 21 -9.66 -7.80 -1.32
CA GLY A 21 -10.97 -8.41 -1.54
C GLY A 21 -11.69 -7.92 -2.81
N SER A 22 -11.54 -6.64 -3.19
CA SER A 22 -12.12 -6.14 -4.45
C SER A 22 -11.44 -6.74 -5.67
N ALA A 23 -10.12 -6.86 -5.64
CA ALA A 23 -9.37 -7.51 -6.71
C ALA A 23 -9.73 -9.00 -6.82
N MET A 24 -9.93 -9.69 -5.69
CA MET A 24 -10.41 -11.07 -5.67
C MET A 24 -11.77 -11.22 -6.36
N LEU A 25 -12.69 -10.28 -6.12
CA LEU A 25 -14.00 -10.27 -6.79
C LEU A 25 -13.87 -10.14 -8.32
N TYR A 26 -13.06 -9.19 -8.79
CA TYR A 26 -12.87 -8.99 -10.23
C TYR A 26 -12.13 -10.15 -10.87
N LEU A 27 -11.12 -10.71 -10.19
CA LEU A 27 -10.40 -11.89 -10.62
C LEU A 27 -11.34 -13.10 -10.71
N ALA A 28 -12.25 -13.28 -9.75
CA ALA A 28 -13.27 -14.33 -9.78
C ALA A 28 -14.14 -14.24 -11.05
N LYS A 29 -14.56 -13.01 -11.40
CA LYS A 29 -15.33 -12.76 -12.62
C LYS A 29 -14.55 -13.09 -13.88
N LEU A 30 -13.27 -12.74 -13.95
CA LEU A 30 -12.42 -13.06 -15.10
C LEU A 30 -12.28 -14.58 -15.29
N TYR A 31 -12.11 -15.33 -14.19
CA TYR A 31 -12.11 -16.80 -14.23
C TYR A 31 -13.49 -17.39 -14.58
N GLU A 32 -14.59 -16.82 -14.10
CA GLU A 32 -15.96 -17.26 -14.45
C GLU A 32 -16.23 -17.09 -15.96
N GLU A 33 -15.83 -15.96 -16.51
CA GLU A 33 -16.10 -15.60 -17.91
C GLU A 33 -15.05 -16.15 -18.88
N GLY A 34 -13.84 -16.50 -18.41
CA GLY A 34 -12.70 -16.87 -19.24
C GLY A 34 -12.09 -15.68 -19.98
N GLN A 35 -12.13 -14.49 -19.37
CA GLN A 35 -11.62 -13.26 -19.96
C GLN A 35 -10.18 -13.03 -19.54
N GLY A 36 -9.26 -13.00 -20.52
CA GLY A 36 -7.83 -12.82 -20.25
C GLY A 36 -7.15 -14.03 -19.59
N CYS A 37 -7.88 -15.12 -19.37
CA CYS A 37 -7.41 -16.37 -18.78
C CYS A 37 -8.30 -17.55 -19.21
N GLU A 38 -7.87 -18.78 -18.93
CA GLU A 38 -8.73 -19.95 -19.10
C GLU A 38 -9.87 -19.92 -18.08
N LYS A 39 -11.08 -20.24 -18.54
CA LYS A 39 -12.26 -20.32 -17.69
C LYS A 39 -12.06 -21.38 -16.60
N ASN A 40 -12.28 -21.01 -15.35
CA ASN A 40 -12.11 -21.92 -14.22
C ASN A 40 -13.11 -21.59 -13.09
N PHE A 41 -14.19 -22.36 -13.02
CA PHE A 41 -15.25 -22.15 -12.04
C PHE A 41 -14.81 -22.46 -10.60
N GLU A 42 -13.86 -23.37 -10.37
CA GLU A 42 -13.37 -23.69 -9.03
C GLU A 42 -12.60 -22.51 -8.43
N LYS A 43 -11.67 -21.93 -9.21
CA LYS A 43 -10.94 -20.73 -8.81
C LYS A 43 -11.87 -19.54 -8.63
N ALA A 44 -12.83 -19.36 -9.56
CA ALA A 44 -13.84 -18.31 -9.45
C ALA A 44 -14.68 -18.47 -8.17
N LEU A 45 -15.18 -19.66 -7.89
CA LEU A 45 -15.95 -19.98 -6.69
C LEU A 45 -15.16 -19.64 -5.41
N LYS A 46 -13.92 -20.13 -5.31
CA LYS A 46 -13.05 -19.84 -4.16
C LYS A 46 -12.84 -18.34 -3.98
N LEU A 47 -12.51 -17.62 -5.05
CA LEU A 47 -12.29 -16.17 -4.99
C LEU A 47 -13.56 -15.39 -4.62
N TYR A 48 -14.72 -15.79 -5.13
CA TYR A 48 -16.00 -15.20 -4.73
C TYR A 48 -16.32 -15.41 -3.25
N LEU A 49 -16.05 -16.60 -2.73
CA LEU A 49 -16.26 -16.91 -1.32
C LEU A 49 -15.31 -16.15 -0.40
N LEU A 50 -14.10 -15.84 -0.87
CA LEU A 50 -13.09 -15.12 -0.09
C LEU A 50 -13.11 -13.59 -0.29
N SER A 51 -13.80 -13.05 -1.30
CA SER A 51 -13.75 -11.62 -1.61
C SER A 51 -14.56 -10.75 -0.63
N CYS A 52 -15.46 -11.35 0.16
CA CYS A 52 -16.33 -10.68 1.14
C CYS A 52 -17.16 -9.51 0.62
N VAL A 53 -17.47 -9.51 -0.68
CA VAL A 53 -18.26 -8.45 -1.33
C VAL A 53 -19.74 -8.85 -1.40
N GLY A 54 -20.36 -8.90 -0.21
CA GLY A 54 -21.80 -9.00 0.01
C GLY A 54 -22.57 -9.90 -0.95
N GLU A 55 -23.75 -9.43 -1.40
CA GLU A 55 -24.61 -10.22 -2.28
C GLU A 55 -24.00 -10.52 -3.66
N TYR A 56 -23.12 -9.65 -4.16
CA TYR A 56 -22.60 -9.79 -5.51
C TYR A 56 -21.65 -11.00 -5.59
N SER A 57 -20.77 -11.15 -4.61
CA SER A 57 -19.90 -12.32 -4.52
C SER A 57 -20.69 -13.61 -4.25
N ALA A 58 -21.73 -13.54 -3.39
CA ALA A 58 -22.61 -14.68 -3.13
C ALA A 58 -23.34 -15.17 -4.39
N LYS A 59 -23.85 -14.25 -5.23
CA LYS A 59 -24.47 -14.60 -6.53
C LYS A 59 -23.46 -15.24 -7.49
N GLY A 60 -22.24 -14.70 -7.55
CA GLY A 60 -21.14 -15.28 -8.34
C GLY A 60 -20.76 -16.69 -7.88
N ALA A 61 -20.58 -16.89 -6.58
CA ALA A 61 -20.32 -18.18 -5.97
C ALA A 61 -21.41 -19.20 -6.33
N LYS A 62 -22.70 -18.84 -6.22
CA LYS A 62 -23.81 -19.71 -6.62
C LYS A 62 -23.73 -20.10 -8.09
N ARG A 63 -23.51 -19.15 -9.00
CA ARG A 63 -23.37 -19.45 -10.45
C ARG A 63 -22.23 -20.43 -10.72
N CYS A 64 -21.07 -20.21 -10.11
CA CYS A 64 -19.91 -21.10 -10.26
C CYS A 64 -20.19 -22.49 -9.68
N ALA A 65 -20.86 -22.57 -8.53
CA ALA A 65 -21.23 -23.85 -7.90
C ALA A 65 -22.21 -24.66 -8.78
N LEU A 66 -23.23 -24.03 -9.36
CA LEU A 66 -24.12 -24.69 -10.33
C LEU A 66 -23.34 -25.20 -11.55
N ALA A 67 -22.43 -24.38 -12.09
CA ALA A 67 -21.62 -24.76 -13.24
C ALA A 67 -20.70 -25.96 -12.96
N LEU A 68 -20.31 -26.16 -11.69
CA LEU A 68 -19.55 -27.31 -11.20
C LEU A 68 -20.43 -28.51 -10.82
N GLY A 69 -21.76 -28.42 -10.96
CA GLY A 69 -22.68 -29.49 -10.54
C GLY A 69 -22.81 -29.66 -9.03
N MET A 70 -22.38 -28.67 -8.24
CA MET A 70 -22.48 -28.69 -6.79
C MET A 70 -23.89 -28.32 -6.32
N ASP A 71 -24.36 -28.95 -5.25
CA ASP A 71 -25.55 -28.46 -4.53
C ASP A 71 -25.22 -27.14 -3.83
N THR A 72 -25.89 -26.06 -4.24
CA THR A 72 -25.70 -24.73 -3.65
C THR A 72 -26.01 -24.64 -2.17
N LEU A 73 -26.78 -25.58 -1.61
CA LEU A 73 -27.05 -25.66 -0.17
C LEU A 73 -25.79 -26.02 0.64
N THR A 74 -24.76 -26.57 -0.03
CA THR A 74 -23.46 -26.92 0.57
C THR A 74 -22.48 -25.74 0.61
N LEU A 75 -22.84 -24.61 0.01
CA LEU A 75 -22.00 -23.41 0.05
C LEU A 75 -21.94 -22.84 1.48
N PRO A 76 -20.79 -22.25 1.85
CA PRO A 76 -20.67 -21.51 3.11
C PRO A 76 -21.80 -20.48 3.27
N LYS A 77 -22.40 -20.43 4.46
CA LYS A 77 -23.52 -19.52 4.76
C LYS A 77 -23.05 -18.16 5.27
N SER A 78 -21.81 -18.09 5.75
CA SER A 78 -21.13 -16.89 6.23
C SER A 78 -19.73 -16.77 5.61
N ASN A 79 -19.12 -15.59 5.70
CA ASN A 79 -17.73 -15.42 5.30
C ASN A 79 -16.81 -16.20 6.23
N PHE A 80 -17.13 -16.24 7.52
CA PHE A 80 -16.42 -17.07 8.50
C PHE A 80 -16.36 -18.56 8.09
N ASP A 81 -17.49 -19.15 7.66
CA ASP A 81 -17.52 -20.54 7.21
C ASP A 81 -16.66 -20.76 5.95
N ALA A 82 -16.67 -19.78 5.03
CA ALA A 82 -15.86 -19.83 3.82
C ALA A 82 -14.37 -19.76 4.18
N TYR A 83 -14.00 -18.82 5.05
CA TYR A 83 -12.64 -18.68 5.51
C TYR A 83 -12.16 -19.92 6.23
N ARG A 84 -12.94 -20.46 7.17
CA ARG A 84 -12.62 -21.71 7.88
C ARG A 84 -12.40 -22.86 6.90
N LYS A 85 -13.27 -23.01 5.89
CA LYS A 85 -13.16 -24.06 4.86
C LYS A 85 -11.85 -23.97 4.07
N TYR A 86 -11.39 -22.76 3.74
CA TYR A 86 -10.21 -22.55 2.90
C TYR A 86 -8.93 -22.25 3.68
N ALA A 87 -8.97 -22.01 4.99
CA ALA A 87 -7.79 -21.68 5.79
C ALA A 87 -7.01 -22.91 6.30
N VAL A 88 -7.52 -24.13 6.08
CA VAL A 88 -6.94 -25.37 6.61
C VAL A 88 -6.77 -26.45 5.53
N GLY A 89 -5.90 -27.43 5.79
CA GLY A 89 -5.62 -28.58 4.90
C GLY A 89 -4.51 -28.31 3.88
N ASP A 90 -4.27 -29.27 2.99
CA ASP A 90 -3.12 -29.26 2.05
C ASP A 90 -3.14 -28.09 1.04
N ASN A 91 -4.31 -27.48 0.82
CA ASN A 91 -4.50 -26.35 -0.09
C ASN A 91 -4.96 -25.07 0.64
N ALA A 92 -4.53 -24.93 1.91
CA ALA A 92 -4.88 -23.79 2.74
C ALA A 92 -4.49 -22.45 2.08
N ASP A 93 -5.43 -21.51 2.08
CA ASP A 93 -5.31 -20.20 1.48
C ASP A 93 -5.00 -19.16 2.55
N THR A 94 -3.87 -18.48 2.39
CA THR A 94 -3.42 -17.46 3.34
C THR A 94 -4.36 -16.26 3.42
N ARG A 95 -5.13 -15.98 2.36
CA ARG A 95 -6.15 -14.93 2.35
C ARG A 95 -7.36 -15.35 3.19
N ALA A 96 -7.67 -16.65 3.23
CA ALA A 96 -8.69 -17.18 4.11
C ALA A 96 -8.26 -17.11 5.58
N MET A 97 -6.98 -17.44 5.87
CA MET A 97 -6.40 -17.25 7.22
C MET A 97 -6.48 -15.78 7.66
N TYR A 98 -6.13 -14.85 6.77
CA TYR A 98 -6.26 -13.42 7.05
C TYR A 98 -7.72 -12.96 7.23
N GLY A 99 -8.64 -13.56 6.48
CA GLY A 99 -10.08 -13.39 6.70
C GLY A 99 -10.54 -13.83 8.10
N LEU A 100 -9.99 -14.94 8.61
CA LEU A 100 -10.25 -15.39 9.99
C LEU A 100 -9.63 -14.42 11.00
N HIS A 101 -8.42 -13.91 10.75
CA HIS A 101 -7.83 -12.84 11.56
C HIS A 101 -8.78 -11.65 11.69
N ASP A 102 -9.27 -11.10 10.57
CA ASP A 102 -10.19 -9.97 10.57
C ASP A 102 -11.51 -10.31 11.30
N THR A 103 -12.03 -11.52 11.10
CA THR A 103 -13.27 -11.96 11.74
C THR A 103 -13.14 -11.96 13.26
N TYR A 104 -12.07 -12.55 13.82
CA TYR A 104 -11.83 -12.56 15.26
C TYR A 104 -11.37 -11.21 15.81
N ARG A 105 -10.69 -10.38 15.02
CA ARG A 105 -10.27 -9.04 15.44
C ARG A 105 -11.45 -8.08 15.59
N PHE A 106 -12.39 -8.14 14.65
CA PHE A 106 -13.51 -7.19 14.57
C PHE A 106 -14.84 -7.77 15.07
N GLY A 107 -14.94 -9.08 15.28
CA GLY A 107 -16.16 -9.76 15.73
C GLY A 107 -17.23 -9.78 14.64
N GLN A 108 -16.84 -10.18 13.42
CA GLN A 108 -17.75 -10.25 12.27
C GLN A 108 -18.58 -11.56 12.29
N ASP A 109 -19.66 -11.62 11.52
CA ASP A 109 -20.53 -12.81 11.41
C ASP A 109 -21.07 -13.37 12.74
N GLY A 110 -21.20 -12.51 13.75
CA GLY A 110 -21.66 -12.91 15.10
C GLY A 110 -20.60 -13.63 15.94
N ILE A 111 -19.35 -13.65 15.48
CA ILE A 111 -18.21 -14.20 16.23
C ILE A 111 -17.74 -13.20 17.28
N GLU A 112 -17.42 -13.68 18.47
CA GLU A 112 -16.86 -12.85 19.54
C GLU A 112 -15.43 -12.42 19.20
N LYS A 113 -15.09 -11.19 19.57
CA LYS A 113 -13.72 -10.68 19.38
C LYS A 113 -12.73 -11.46 20.24
N ASN A 114 -11.67 -11.95 19.63
CA ASN A 114 -10.58 -12.61 20.33
C ASN A 114 -9.23 -12.23 19.69
N VAL A 115 -8.44 -11.45 20.43
CA VAL A 115 -7.15 -10.95 19.93
C VAL A 115 -6.12 -12.07 19.81
N GLU A 116 -6.10 -13.03 20.73
CA GLU A 116 -5.13 -14.13 20.71
C GLU A 116 -5.36 -15.03 19.48
N ILE A 117 -6.60 -15.47 19.27
CA ILE A 117 -6.95 -16.27 18.09
C ILE A 117 -6.74 -15.47 16.80
N ALA A 118 -7.06 -14.17 16.79
CA ALA A 118 -6.80 -13.33 15.63
C ALA A 118 -5.30 -13.25 15.31
N LEU A 119 -4.43 -13.14 16.32
CA LEU A 119 -2.98 -13.12 16.13
C LEU A 119 -2.46 -14.46 15.61
N ASP A 120 -2.94 -15.59 16.13
CA ASP A 120 -2.55 -16.92 15.64
C ASP A 120 -2.84 -17.09 14.13
N TRP A 121 -4.01 -16.59 13.68
CA TRP A 121 -4.34 -16.60 12.25
C TRP A 121 -3.51 -15.61 11.44
N LEU A 122 -3.16 -14.46 12.01
CA LEU A 122 -2.29 -13.48 11.36
C LEU A 122 -0.88 -14.04 11.16
N GLU A 123 -0.33 -14.72 12.17
CA GLU A 123 0.97 -15.38 12.10
C GLU A 123 0.99 -16.44 11.02
N GLN A 124 -0.02 -17.32 10.96
CA GLN A 124 -0.15 -18.33 9.91
C GLN A 124 -0.27 -17.71 8.51
N ALA A 125 -1.06 -16.64 8.35
CA ALA A 125 -1.18 -15.93 7.07
C ALA A 125 0.15 -15.29 6.63
N ALA A 126 0.89 -14.71 7.59
CA ALA A 126 2.19 -14.10 7.35
C ALA A 126 3.26 -15.15 6.99
N GLU A 127 3.24 -16.31 7.67
CA GLU A 127 4.10 -17.47 7.39
C GLU A 127 3.85 -18.05 6.00
N GLY A 128 2.59 -18.17 5.62
CA GLY A 128 2.21 -18.57 4.26
C GLY A 128 2.48 -17.50 3.19
N GLY A 129 3.01 -16.33 3.58
CA GLY A 129 3.56 -15.36 2.63
C GLY A 129 2.59 -14.27 2.18
N LEU A 130 1.46 -14.07 2.84
CA LEU A 130 0.56 -12.97 2.51
C LEU A 130 1.17 -11.62 2.91
N THR A 131 1.39 -10.71 1.95
CA THR A 131 2.10 -9.44 2.18
C THR A 131 1.40 -8.57 3.24
N VAL A 132 0.08 -8.42 3.15
CA VAL A 132 -0.68 -7.63 4.13
C VAL A 132 -0.55 -8.20 5.54
N ALA A 133 -0.60 -9.52 5.70
CA ALA A 133 -0.41 -10.17 7.00
C ALA A 133 1.01 -9.95 7.55
N GLN A 134 2.03 -10.02 6.68
CA GLN A 134 3.42 -9.74 7.07
C GLN A 134 3.60 -8.29 7.54
N ALA A 135 2.99 -7.34 6.83
CA ALA A 135 3.03 -5.92 7.19
C ALA A 135 2.32 -5.66 8.53
N GLU A 136 1.09 -6.16 8.70
CA GLU A 136 0.32 -5.96 9.93
C GLU A 136 0.95 -6.64 11.14
N LEU A 137 1.50 -7.85 10.98
CA LEU A 137 2.23 -8.53 12.06
C LEU A 137 3.51 -7.78 12.42
N GLY A 138 4.23 -7.26 11.42
CA GLY A 138 5.40 -6.42 11.61
C GLY A 138 5.09 -5.16 12.42
N ASP A 139 4.04 -4.42 12.05
CA ASP A 139 3.57 -3.22 12.75
C ASP A 139 3.10 -3.55 14.18
N TYR A 140 2.33 -4.63 14.35
CA TYR A 140 1.90 -5.10 15.67
C TYR A 140 3.10 -5.36 16.58
N LEU A 141 4.09 -6.12 16.12
CA LEU A 141 5.30 -6.44 16.88
C LEU A 141 6.15 -5.20 17.16
N PHE A 142 6.21 -4.26 16.22
CA PHE A 142 6.89 -2.98 16.39
C PHE A 142 6.25 -2.19 17.55
N SER A 143 4.92 -2.10 17.57
CA SER A 143 4.17 -1.42 18.63
C SER A 143 4.34 -2.05 20.02
N LYS A 144 4.66 -3.36 20.06
CA LYS A 144 4.96 -4.11 21.29
C LYS A 144 6.43 -4.04 21.71
N GLY A 145 7.28 -3.33 20.95
CA GLY A 145 8.72 -3.25 21.20
C GLY A 145 9.48 -4.54 20.88
N GLN A 146 8.86 -5.50 20.18
CA GLN A 146 9.50 -6.75 19.75
C GLN A 146 10.27 -6.53 18.44
N TYR A 147 11.22 -5.59 18.43
CA TYR A 147 11.84 -5.06 17.23
C TYR A 147 12.52 -6.11 16.35
N ALA A 148 13.23 -7.08 16.94
CA ALA A 148 13.88 -8.15 16.15
C ALA A 148 12.87 -9.00 15.35
N LYS A 149 11.69 -9.28 15.92
CA LYS A 149 10.63 -10.01 15.22
C LYS A 149 9.91 -9.09 14.22
N ALA A 150 9.68 -7.83 14.59
CA ALA A 150 9.08 -6.84 13.70
C ALA A 150 9.92 -6.67 12.44
N GLU A 151 11.23 -6.48 12.59
CA GLU A 151 12.20 -6.37 11.52
C GLU A 151 12.13 -7.54 10.53
N LYS A 152 12.03 -8.78 11.02
CA LYS A 152 11.88 -9.97 10.17
C LYS A 152 10.67 -9.86 9.24
N TRP A 153 9.52 -9.47 9.78
CA TRP A 153 8.26 -9.42 9.03
C TRP A 153 8.17 -8.18 8.13
N LEU A 154 8.59 -7.02 8.64
CA LEU A 154 8.67 -5.78 7.88
C LEU A 154 9.61 -5.94 6.68
N ASN A 155 10.80 -6.54 6.84
CA ASN A 155 11.68 -6.84 5.71
C ASN A 155 10.99 -7.69 4.63
N LYS A 156 10.27 -8.76 5.01
CA LYS A 156 9.57 -9.61 4.06
C LYS A 156 8.48 -8.85 3.28
N ALA A 157 7.74 -7.98 3.95
CA ALA A 157 6.70 -7.17 3.32
C ALA A 157 7.29 -6.05 2.45
N SER A 158 8.34 -5.37 2.91
CA SER A 158 9.08 -4.35 2.16
C SER A 158 9.64 -4.89 0.84
N LEU A 159 10.22 -6.10 0.85
CA LEU A 159 10.73 -6.75 -0.37
C LEU A 159 9.63 -7.01 -1.41
N LYS A 160 8.36 -7.06 -0.99
CA LYS A 160 7.20 -7.21 -1.87
C LYS A 160 6.55 -5.88 -2.25
N GLY A 161 7.16 -4.75 -1.88
CA GLY A 161 6.67 -3.43 -2.27
C GLY A 161 5.75 -2.77 -1.25
N ASP A 162 5.55 -3.35 -0.06
CA ASP A 162 4.68 -2.73 0.96
C ASP A 162 5.31 -1.44 1.50
N GLN A 163 4.73 -0.30 1.12
CA GLN A 163 5.24 1.03 1.45
C GLN A 163 5.26 1.28 2.96
N LYS A 164 4.23 0.80 3.67
CA LYS A 164 4.13 1.03 5.11
C LYS A 164 5.24 0.28 5.85
N SER A 165 5.51 -0.96 5.44
CA SER A 165 6.59 -1.76 5.99
C SER A 165 7.96 -1.16 5.70
N MET A 166 8.17 -0.61 4.49
CA MET A 166 9.42 0.09 4.17
C MET A 166 9.66 1.27 5.12
N GLU A 167 8.62 2.08 5.37
CA GLU A 167 8.72 3.20 6.31
C GLU A 167 9.03 2.73 7.74
N LEU A 168 8.29 1.74 8.24
CA LEU A 168 8.48 1.22 9.60
C LEU A 168 9.86 0.54 9.77
N LEU A 169 10.34 -0.16 8.75
CA LEU A 169 11.68 -0.75 8.75
C LEU A 169 12.76 0.34 8.75
N ALA A 170 12.58 1.40 7.95
CA ALA A 170 13.50 2.53 7.95
C ALA A 170 13.55 3.21 9.33
N ASP A 171 12.39 3.44 9.95
CA ASP A 171 12.30 3.98 11.30
C ASP A 171 13.00 3.05 12.32
N LEU A 172 12.76 1.73 12.25
CA LEU A 172 13.41 0.73 13.12
C LEU A 172 14.93 0.81 13.05
N ILE A 173 15.49 0.84 11.83
CA ILE A 173 16.94 0.93 11.60
C ILE A 173 17.48 2.30 12.06
N CYS A 174 16.79 3.38 11.72
CA CYS A 174 17.16 4.76 12.07
C CYS A 174 17.34 4.97 13.58
N TYR A 175 16.47 4.38 14.38
CA TYR A 175 16.48 4.52 15.84
C TYR A 175 17.39 3.49 16.54
N GLY A 176 18.12 2.67 15.78
CA GLY A 176 19.08 1.72 16.35
C GLY A 176 18.45 0.50 17.02
N PHE A 177 17.21 0.17 16.66
CA PHE A 177 16.53 -1.02 17.18
C PHE A 177 16.88 -2.31 16.43
N SER A 178 17.54 -2.19 15.28
CA SER A 178 18.06 -3.33 14.53
C SER A 178 19.43 -3.76 15.06
N ASN A 179 19.63 -5.07 15.16
CA ASN A 179 20.94 -5.67 15.44
C ASN A 179 21.77 -5.90 14.17
N ALA A 180 21.19 -5.69 12.99
CA ALA A 180 21.86 -5.84 11.71
C ALA A 180 22.53 -4.53 11.28
N SER A 181 23.72 -4.64 10.70
CA SER A 181 24.44 -3.49 10.15
C SER A 181 23.92 -3.17 8.76
N TYR A 182 23.03 -2.19 8.67
CA TYR A 182 22.58 -1.63 7.39
C TYR A 182 23.48 -0.48 6.94
N THR A 183 23.73 -0.39 5.63
CA THR A 183 24.38 0.81 5.10
C THR A 183 23.41 1.99 5.17
N VAL A 184 23.99 3.18 5.28
CA VAL A 184 23.25 4.44 5.32
C VAL A 184 22.33 4.60 4.08
N ASP A 185 22.74 4.02 2.94
CA ASP A 185 21.97 4.02 1.70
C ASP A 185 20.67 3.20 1.79
N VAL A 186 20.62 2.15 2.62
CA VAL A 186 19.42 1.30 2.75
C VAL A 186 18.26 2.10 3.34
N VAL A 187 18.52 2.88 4.39
CA VAL A 187 17.50 3.69 5.07
C VAL A 187 16.92 4.74 4.12
N ALA A 188 17.79 5.44 3.36
CA ALA A 188 17.35 6.40 2.36
C ALA A 188 16.45 5.75 1.31
N ASN A 189 16.86 4.59 0.79
CA ASN A 189 16.12 3.85 -0.23
C ASN A 189 14.78 3.31 0.29
N LEU A 190 14.70 2.90 1.55
CA LEU A 190 13.43 2.48 2.17
C LEU A 190 12.45 3.65 2.27
N TYR A 191 12.88 4.83 2.72
CA TYR A 191 12.01 6.01 2.75
C TYR A 191 11.58 6.46 1.35
N ILE A 192 12.50 6.47 0.37
CA ILE A 192 12.18 6.80 -1.02
C ILE A 192 11.19 5.78 -1.59
N GLY A 193 11.37 4.48 -1.33
CA GLY A 193 10.47 3.42 -1.78
C GLY A 193 9.08 3.50 -1.13
N ALA A 194 9.01 3.96 0.11
CA ALA A 194 7.76 4.28 0.79
C ALA A 194 7.09 5.57 0.25
N GLY A 195 7.75 6.33 -0.62
CA GLY A 195 7.29 7.64 -1.09
C GLY A 195 7.47 8.77 -0.07
N ASN A 196 8.23 8.55 1.00
CA ASN A 196 8.47 9.52 2.07
C ASN A 196 9.79 10.28 1.85
N PHE A 197 9.82 11.11 0.80
CA PHE A 197 11.01 11.89 0.41
C PHE A 197 11.45 12.89 1.48
N ASP A 198 10.51 13.44 2.25
CA ASP A 198 10.81 14.41 3.30
C ASP A 198 11.57 13.76 4.46
N LYS A 199 11.17 12.55 4.89
CA LYS A 199 11.95 11.78 5.88
C LYS A 199 13.34 11.46 5.34
N ALA A 200 13.45 11.03 4.08
CA ALA A 200 14.74 10.75 3.46
C ALA A 200 15.66 12.00 3.48
N ARG A 201 15.13 13.16 3.07
CA ARG A 201 15.85 14.44 3.05
C ARG A 201 16.20 14.97 4.43
N SER A 202 15.34 14.78 5.41
CA SER A 202 15.62 15.19 6.80
C SER A 202 16.88 14.50 7.35
N LYS A 203 17.12 13.26 6.90
CA LYS A 203 18.25 12.43 7.32
C LYS A 203 19.48 12.59 6.42
N TYR A 204 19.26 12.92 5.14
CA TYR A 204 20.28 13.01 4.11
C TYR A 204 20.12 14.32 3.34
N SER A 205 20.76 15.38 3.84
CA SER A 205 20.64 16.74 3.32
C SER A 205 21.12 16.89 1.86
N ASN A 206 21.98 15.99 1.39
CA ASN A 206 22.43 15.90 0.01
C ASN A 206 21.32 15.47 -0.98
N LEU A 207 20.21 14.90 -0.50
CA LEU A 207 19.03 14.60 -1.31
C LEU A 207 18.15 15.83 -1.60
N ASN A 208 18.38 16.96 -0.92
CA ASN A 208 17.59 18.18 -1.10
C ASN A 208 17.68 18.78 -2.51
N LEU A 209 18.78 18.51 -3.22
CA LEU A 209 19.03 19.02 -4.57
C LEU A 209 18.51 18.09 -5.68
N ILE A 210 17.93 16.94 -5.31
CA ILE A 210 17.45 15.92 -6.25
C ILE A 210 15.92 15.91 -6.22
N SER A 211 15.30 16.00 -7.39
CA SER A 211 13.84 15.92 -7.52
C SER A 211 13.34 14.52 -7.16
N ASP A 212 12.10 14.43 -6.66
CA ASP A 212 11.46 13.14 -6.32
C ASP A 212 11.45 12.19 -7.53
N SER A 213 11.17 12.71 -8.72
CA SER A 213 11.18 11.94 -9.97
C SER A 213 12.53 11.27 -10.23
N LYS A 214 13.63 11.98 -9.98
CA LYS A 214 14.98 11.50 -10.23
C LYS A 214 15.42 10.49 -9.18
N LEU A 215 14.97 10.64 -7.92
CA LEU A 215 15.18 9.64 -6.87
C LEU A 215 14.44 8.33 -7.20
N ILE A 216 13.20 8.42 -7.68
CA ILE A 216 12.42 7.25 -8.13
C ILE A 216 13.12 6.57 -9.32
N GLU A 217 13.56 7.33 -10.33
CA GLU A 217 14.29 6.78 -11.48
C GLU A 217 15.55 6.02 -11.06
N GLN A 218 16.32 6.57 -10.12
CA GLN A 218 17.50 5.91 -9.56
C GLN A 218 17.14 4.60 -8.84
N GLN A 219 16.07 4.61 -8.06
CA GLN A 219 15.60 3.42 -7.35
C GLN A 219 15.12 2.32 -8.30
N VAL A 220 14.36 2.69 -9.34
CA VAL A 220 13.92 1.75 -10.40
C VAL A 220 15.11 1.18 -11.16
N ALA A 221 16.09 2.02 -11.51
CA ALA A 221 17.32 1.56 -12.16
C ALA A 221 18.10 0.56 -11.30
N LEU A 222 18.22 0.82 -9.99
CA LEU A 222 18.86 -0.09 -9.05
C LEU A 222 18.11 -1.41 -8.94
N PHE A 223 16.78 -1.37 -8.82
CA PHE A 223 15.94 -2.57 -8.77
C PHE A 223 16.09 -3.43 -10.04
N ASN A 224 16.05 -2.81 -11.21
CA ASN A 224 16.23 -3.51 -12.49
C ASN A 224 17.63 -4.15 -12.60
N TYR A 225 18.66 -3.44 -12.16
CA TYR A 225 20.04 -3.94 -12.13
C TYR A 225 20.18 -5.18 -11.23
N LEU A 226 19.64 -5.13 -10.01
CA LEU A 226 19.69 -6.25 -9.06
C LEU A 226 18.93 -7.49 -9.57
N ASN A 227 17.91 -7.28 -10.41
CA ASN A 227 17.12 -8.35 -11.01
C ASN A 227 17.63 -8.81 -12.40
N GLY A 228 18.86 -8.45 -12.78
CA GLY A 228 19.52 -8.99 -13.96
C GLY A 228 19.09 -8.37 -15.30
N ALA A 229 18.40 -7.24 -15.29
CA ALA A 229 18.16 -6.47 -16.52
C ALA A 229 19.45 -5.76 -16.97
N SER A 230 19.68 -5.69 -18.29
CA SER A 230 20.87 -5.11 -18.91
C SER A 230 21.22 -3.73 -18.33
N ARG A 231 22.50 -3.52 -18.04
CA ARG A 231 23.09 -2.26 -17.54
C ARG A 231 22.57 -1.09 -18.39
N PRO A 232 21.98 -0.02 -17.81
CA PRO A 232 21.88 1.23 -18.52
C PRO A 232 23.31 1.67 -18.85
N THR A 233 23.56 2.06 -20.10
CA THR A 233 24.85 2.62 -20.54
C THR A 233 25.33 3.67 -19.54
N PRO A 234 26.61 3.65 -19.14
CA PRO A 234 27.09 4.51 -18.07
C PRO A 234 27.07 5.96 -18.55
N GLN A 235 26.11 6.75 -18.07
CA GLN A 235 26.47 8.10 -17.68
C GLN A 235 27.09 7.99 -16.29
N PRO A 236 28.16 8.75 -15.99
CA PRO A 236 28.78 8.73 -14.67
C PRO A 236 27.71 9.14 -13.68
N THR A 237 27.09 8.17 -13.03
CA THR A 237 26.25 8.43 -11.88
C THR A 237 27.25 8.83 -10.82
N PRO A 238 27.23 10.09 -10.32
CA PRO A 238 28.02 10.37 -9.14
C PRO A 238 27.53 9.36 -8.10
N GLN A 239 28.43 8.53 -7.59
CA GLN A 239 28.17 7.84 -6.34
C GLN A 239 27.79 8.95 -5.37
N ILE A 240 26.51 9.04 -5.03
CA ILE A 240 26.07 9.99 -4.04
C ILE A 240 26.59 9.41 -2.73
N THR A 241 27.77 9.86 -2.31
CA THR A 241 28.27 9.56 -0.98
C THR A 241 27.28 10.19 -0.01
N LEU A 242 26.40 9.37 0.57
CA LEU A 242 25.43 9.85 1.54
C LEU A 242 26.17 10.32 2.78
N GLN A 243 26.14 11.63 3.02
CA GLN A 243 26.64 12.21 4.26
C GLN A 243 25.47 12.35 5.23
N PRO A 244 25.47 11.63 6.37
CA PRO A 244 24.43 11.79 7.38
C PRO A 244 24.41 13.22 7.90
N THR A 245 23.22 13.79 8.11
CA THR A 245 23.09 15.10 8.75
C THR A 245 23.73 15.03 10.15
N PRO A 246 24.58 16.00 10.56
CA PRO A 246 25.20 15.99 11.88
C PRO A 246 24.13 15.90 12.98
N GLN A 247 24.28 14.95 13.91
CA GLN A 247 23.38 14.85 15.06
C GLN A 247 23.64 16.02 16.01
N THR A 248 22.66 16.89 16.21
CA THR A 248 22.68 17.84 17.31
C THR A 248 22.34 17.10 18.60
N THR A 249 23.35 16.91 19.46
CA THR A 249 23.16 16.47 20.84
C THR A 249 22.34 17.50 21.60
N PHE A 250 21.16 17.10 22.07
CA PHE A 250 20.34 17.91 22.97
C PHE A 250 20.99 17.99 24.36
N SER A 251 21.63 19.11 24.68
CA SER A 251 21.81 19.58 26.04
C SER A 251 20.85 20.73 26.27
N GLY A 252 19.92 20.56 27.22
CA GLY A 252 18.81 21.49 27.43
C GLY A 252 19.25 22.88 27.89
N GLN A 253 18.59 23.90 27.34
CA GLN A 253 17.91 24.94 28.11
C GLN A 253 16.93 25.69 27.21
N SER A 254 15.70 25.80 27.68
CA SER A 254 14.55 26.46 27.06
C SER A 254 14.71 27.97 27.02
N GLN A 255 14.50 28.59 25.85
CA GLN A 255 13.84 29.91 25.77
C GLN A 255 12.93 29.96 24.54
N SER A 256 11.66 30.22 24.82
CA SER A 256 10.57 30.44 23.89
C SER A 256 10.73 31.75 23.13
N THR A 257 10.71 31.69 21.79
CA THR A 257 10.19 32.79 20.97
C THR A 257 9.33 32.21 19.85
N GLU A 258 8.02 32.41 19.96
CA GLU A 258 7.08 32.24 18.86
C GLU A 258 7.46 33.22 17.74
N ASN A 259 7.76 32.70 16.55
CA ASN A 259 7.72 33.47 15.32
C ASN A 259 6.93 32.66 14.30
N GLN A 260 5.64 32.96 14.21
CA GLN A 260 4.76 32.49 13.15
C GLN A 260 5.32 33.00 11.80
N LYS A 261 5.86 32.10 10.97
CA LYS A 261 6.14 32.42 9.57
C LYS A 261 4.87 32.15 8.77
N GLU A 262 4.25 33.21 8.26
CA GLU A 262 3.15 33.12 7.29
C GLU A 262 3.59 32.33 6.03
N PRO A 263 2.70 31.52 5.43
CA PRO A 263 3.00 30.81 4.19
C PRO A 263 3.08 31.80 3.01
N LYS A 264 4.20 31.76 2.28
CA LYS A 264 4.37 32.54 1.05
C LYS A 264 3.46 32.02 -0.07
N ARG A 265 2.63 32.90 -0.64
CA ARG A 265 1.84 32.63 -1.85
C ARG A 265 2.77 32.50 -3.07
N VAL A 266 2.67 31.39 -3.81
CA VAL A 266 3.24 31.27 -5.16
C VAL A 266 2.12 31.59 -6.15
N LEU A 267 2.20 32.75 -6.79
CA LEU A 267 1.30 33.15 -7.88
C LEU A 267 1.86 32.60 -9.21
N CYS A 268 0.97 32.05 -10.05
CA CYS A 268 1.29 31.77 -11.46
C CYS A 268 1.58 33.09 -12.18
N SER A 269 2.69 33.16 -12.94
CA SER A 269 3.18 34.39 -13.56
C SER A 269 2.32 34.93 -14.72
N HIS A 270 1.24 34.24 -15.12
CA HIS A 270 0.39 34.64 -16.25
C HIS A 270 -1.04 35.04 -15.90
N CYS A 271 -1.58 34.61 -14.76
CA CYS A 271 -2.92 34.99 -14.34
C CYS A 271 -2.89 35.36 -12.86
N ASN A 272 -3.14 36.64 -12.58
CA ASN A 272 -3.07 37.23 -11.26
C ASN A 272 -4.25 36.77 -10.37
N GLY A 273 -4.35 35.45 -10.12
CA GLY A 273 -5.26 34.86 -9.14
C GLY A 273 -6.70 34.60 -9.57
N SER A 274 -7.02 34.47 -10.87
CA SER A 274 -8.40 34.19 -11.32
C SER A 274 -8.44 33.10 -12.40
N GLY A 275 -8.53 31.83 -12.02
CA GLY A 275 -8.69 30.75 -13.00
C GLY A 275 -8.96 29.38 -12.40
N SER A 276 -10.19 28.91 -12.55
CA SER A 276 -10.78 27.67 -12.02
C SER A 276 -10.05 26.39 -12.47
N ILE A 277 -9.76 25.48 -11.53
CA ILE A 277 -9.22 24.14 -11.83
C ILE A 277 -10.38 23.16 -12.10
N CYS A 278 -10.37 22.47 -13.25
CA CYS A 278 -11.27 21.33 -13.54
C CYS A 278 -10.59 20.02 -13.11
N ILE A 279 -11.27 19.23 -12.28
CA ILE A 279 -10.85 17.87 -11.89
C ILE A 279 -11.30 16.91 -13.01
N LEU A 280 -10.37 16.17 -13.63
CA LEU A 280 -10.69 15.26 -14.75
C LEU A 280 -10.70 13.77 -14.42
N GLN A 281 -10.17 13.31 -13.29
CA GLN A 281 -10.37 11.94 -12.84
C GLN A 281 -9.87 11.77 -11.40
N THR A 282 -10.74 11.33 -10.50
CA THR A 282 -10.32 10.80 -9.20
C THR A 282 -9.96 9.33 -9.36
N VAL A 283 -8.68 8.98 -9.17
CA VAL A 283 -8.29 7.58 -8.96
C VAL A 283 -8.36 7.36 -7.44
N PRO A 284 -9.24 6.47 -6.94
CA PRO A 284 -9.28 6.20 -5.51
C PRO A 284 -8.03 5.40 -5.14
N THR A 285 -7.17 5.99 -4.31
CA THR A 285 -6.11 5.28 -3.60
C THR A 285 -6.48 5.29 -2.12
N TYR A 286 -6.46 4.13 -1.48
CA TYR A 286 -6.74 4.00 -0.04
C TYR A 286 -5.55 4.55 0.74
N GLY A 287 -5.79 5.61 1.51
CA GLY A 287 -4.80 6.33 2.33
C GLY A 287 -5.21 7.79 2.47
N THR A 288 -4.86 8.45 3.58
CA THR A 288 -5.25 9.85 3.88
C THR A 288 -4.60 10.92 2.98
N HIS A 289 -4.05 10.51 1.84
CA HIS A 289 -3.40 11.35 0.85
C HIS A 289 -3.81 10.93 -0.56
N THR A 290 -4.64 11.76 -1.19
CA THR A 290 -4.91 11.67 -2.63
C THR A 290 -3.80 12.35 -3.41
N ASN A 291 -3.04 11.59 -4.22
CA ASN A 291 -2.25 12.16 -5.30
C ASN A 291 -3.19 12.58 -6.44
N VAL A 292 -3.48 13.88 -6.55
CA VAL A 292 -4.34 14.40 -7.62
C VAL A 292 -3.46 14.84 -8.79
N LYS A 293 -3.52 14.12 -9.91
CA LYS A 293 -2.99 14.64 -11.18
C LYS A 293 -3.98 15.66 -11.73
N THR A 294 -3.62 16.94 -11.72
CA THR A 294 -4.40 17.99 -12.40
C THR A 294 -3.70 18.45 -13.67
N ARG A 295 -4.49 18.79 -14.70
CA ARG A 295 -4.00 19.29 -15.98
C ARG A 295 -4.57 20.68 -16.22
N CYS A 296 -3.73 21.61 -16.66
CA CYS A 296 -4.21 22.93 -17.07
C CYS A 296 -5.04 22.82 -18.35
N LYS A 297 -6.26 23.40 -18.34
CA LYS A 297 -7.20 23.34 -19.48
C LYS A 297 -6.73 24.12 -20.71
N HIS A 298 -5.76 25.02 -20.55
CA HIS A 298 -5.24 25.86 -21.63
C HIS A 298 -3.93 25.36 -22.26
N CYS A 299 -2.99 24.82 -21.49
CA CYS A 299 -1.68 24.38 -22.02
C CYS A 299 -1.46 22.85 -22.01
N SER A 300 -2.39 22.06 -21.46
CA SER A 300 -2.29 20.60 -21.36
C SER A 300 -1.09 20.05 -20.56
N GLU A 301 -0.30 20.89 -19.88
CA GLU A 301 0.77 20.45 -18.98
C GLU A 301 0.22 19.78 -17.71
N LEU A 302 0.94 18.75 -17.25
CA LEU A 302 0.68 18.02 -16.01
C LEU A 302 1.26 18.81 -14.83
N LEU A 303 0.40 19.21 -13.90
CA LEU A 303 0.84 19.75 -12.62
C LEU A 303 1.09 18.59 -11.65
N VAL A 304 2.35 18.38 -11.29
CA VAL A 304 2.78 17.39 -10.28
C VAL A 304 3.04 18.14 -8.99
N HIS A 305 2.06 18.19 -8.08
CA HIS A 305 2.24 18.73 -6.74
C HIS A 305 1.82 17.70 -5.69
N GLY A 306 2.54 17.73 -4.56
CA GLY A 306 2.59 16.68 -3.54
C GLY A 306 1.34 16.47 -2.69
N THR A 307 1.57 15.84 -1.54
CA THR A 307 0.61 15.28 -0.60
C THR A 307 -0.42 16.32 -0.11
N VAL A 308 -1.69 16.14 -0.48
CA VAL A 308 -2.81 16.93 0.08
C VAL A 308 -3.31 16.23 1.35
N HIS A 309 -3.33 16.93 2.48
CA HIS A 309 -4.00 16.46 3.69
C HIS A 309 -5.47 16.90 3.70
N ILE A 310 -6.38 15.94 3.95
CA ILE A 310 -7.81 16.20 4.09
C ILE A 310 -8.12 16.39 5.58
N GLN A 311 -8.51 17.60 6.00
CA GLN A 311 -9.13 17.81 7.31
C GLN A 311 -10.60 18.26 7.21
N ARG A 312 -11.31 17.97 8.30
CA ARG A 312 -12.76 17.76 8.48
C ARG A 312 -13.70 18.75 7.77
N LYS A 313 -14.87 18.22 7.40
CA LYS A 313 -16.00 18.88 6.71
C LYS A 313 -16.30 20.28 7.26
N CYS A 314 -16.19 21.29 6.40
CA CYS A 314 -16.76 22.62 6.65
C CYS A 314 -18.31 22.55 6.62
N PRO A 315 -19.02 23.04 7.65
CA PRO A 315 -20.49 22.97 7.71
C PRO A 315 -21.19 23.83 6.65
N HIS A 316 -20.47 24.77 6.01
CA HIS A 316 -21.09 25.74 5.12
C HIS A 316 -21.11 25.31 3.64
N CYS A 317 -20.22 24.41 3.20
CA CYS A 317 -20.07 24.07 1.77
C CYS A 317 -20.22 22.58 1.41
N GLN A 318 -20.66 21.72 2.35
CA GLN A 318 -20.83 20.27 2.14
C GLN A 318 -19.68 19.58 1.36
N GLY A 319 -18.43 19.98 1.58
CA GLY A 319 -17.25 19.22 1.13
C GLY A 319 -16.72 19.52 -0.27
N LYS A 320 -16.65 20.79 -0.70
CA LYS A 320 -15.86 21.19 -1.88
C LYS A 320 -14.95 22.37 -1.56
N GLY A 321 -13.79 22.08 -0.97
CA GLY A 321 -12.70 23.04 -0.80
C GLY A 321 -11.48 22.34 -0.21
N TYR A 322 -10.35 22.41 -0.90
CA TYR A 322 -9.06 21.92 -0.41
C TYR A 322 -8.15 23.10 -0.18
N THR A 323 -7.47 23.13 0.96
CA THR A 323 -6.39 24.07 1.25
C THR A 323 -5.06 23.36 1.00
N LEU A 324 -4.25 23.89 0.10
CA LEU A 324 -2.84 23.51 -0.02
C LEU A 324 -2.09 24.09 1.19
N LEU A 325 -1.56 23.23 2.04
CA LEU A 325 -0.54 23.60 3.03
C LEU A 325 0.81 23.18 2.45
N TYR A 326 1.72 24.15 2.32
CA TYR A 326 3.15 23.92 2.08
C TYR A 326 3.88 23.81 3.42
#